data_AF-A0A359I7I8-F1
#
_entry.id   AF-A0A359I7I8-F1
#
_cell.length_a   1.000
_cell.length_b   1.000
_cell.length_c   1.000
_cell.angle_alpha   90.00
_cell.angle_beta   90.00
_cell.angle_gamma   90.00
#
_symmetry.space_group_name_H-M   'P 1'
#
loop_
_entity.id
_entity.type
_entity.pdbx_description
1 polymer ?
#
loop_
_entity_poly.entity_id
_entity_poly.type
_entity_poly.pdbx_seq_one_letter_code
_entity_poly.pdbx_strand_id
1 'polypeptide(L)'
;AKEDVQAQDVAAENEANKVYYAIGTNKNLKEKGLLEKKFLGATKVLKGNFDASYFVTADKRTLSSIPTNSKKVKIWSNMPAGSYQITGEKDGPKTIQITDPAKFWSLTTHLVIQVD
;
A
#
# COMPACT_ATOMS: atom_id res chain seq x y z
N ALA A 1 11.86 12.62 -35.00
CA ALA A 1 12.84 12.33 -33.93
C ALA A 1 12.76 13.30 -32.74
N LYS A 2 11.57 13.78 -32.37
CA LYS A 2 11.31 14.49 -31.10
C LYS A 2 10.26 13.77 -30.24
N GLU A 3 9.61 12.74 -30.77
CA GLU A 3 8.52 12.02 -30.12
C GLU A 3 9.01 10.82 -29.29
N ASP A 4 10.20 10.30 -29.60
CA ASP A 4 10.75 9.13 -28.90
C ASP A 4 11.34 9.48 -27.51
N VAL A 5 11.81 10.71 -27.31
CA VAL A 5 12.39 11.15 -26.02
C VAL A 5 11.29 11.38 -24.98
N GLN A 6 10.13 11.92 -25.38
CA GLN A 6 9.02 12.17 -24.45
C GLN A 6 8.28 10.89 -24.05
N ALA A 7 8.22 9.88 -24.90
CA ALA A 7 7.57 8.61 -24.55
C ALA A 7 8.35 7.83 -23.47
N GLN A 8 9.68 7.92 -23.47
CA GLN A 8 10.52 7.23 -22.48
C GLN A 8 10.45 7.88 -21.10
N ASP A 9 10.43 9.21 -21.03
CA ASP A 9 10.32 9.94 -19.77
C ASP A 9 8.97 9.68 -19.08
N VAL A 10 7.88 9.68 -19.84
CA VAL A 10 6.53 9.43 -19.30
C VAL A 10 6.38 8.00 -18.80
N ALA A 11 6.98 7.02 -19.48
CA ALA A 11 6.97 5.63 -19.03
C ALA A 11 7.72 5.47 -17.71
N ALA A 12 8.95 6.00 -17.61
CA ALA A 12 9.76 5.94 -16.39
C ALA A 12 9.08 6.64 -15.20
N GLU A 13 8.45 7.79 -15.45
CA GLU A 13 7.72 8.53 -14.43
C GLU A 13 6.47 7.78 -13.95
N ASN A 14 5.73 7.15 -14.86
CA ASN A 14 4.61 6.29 -14.50
C ASN A 14 5.04 5.11 -13.63
N GLU A 15 6.20 4.50 -13.91
CA GLU A 15 6.74 3.44 -13.07
C GLU A 15 7.13 3.93 -11.67
N ALA A 16 7.67 5.14 -11.55
CA ALA A 16 7.98 5.77 -10.27
C ALA A 16 6.72 6.18 -9.46
N ASN A 17 5.54 6.21 -10.11
CA ASN A 17 4.26 6.50 -9.48
C ASN A 17 3.47 5.24 -9.10
N LYS A 18 3.94 4.05 -9.49
CA LYS A 18 3.34 2.77 -9.10
C LYS A 18 3.56 2.52 -7.61
N VAL A 19 2.46 2.22 -6.93
CA VAL A 19 2.42 1.82 -5.53
C VAL A 19 1.66 0.51 -5.40
N TYR A 20 1.96 -0.21 -4.33
CA TYR A 20 1.47 -1.56 -4.13
C TYR A 20 0.77 -1.62 -2.78
N TYR A 21 -0.48 -2.07 -2.77
CA TYR A 21 -1.19 -2.28 -1.51
C TYR A 21 -1.83 -3.67 -1.45
N ALA A 22 -1.82 -4.26 -0.27
CA ALA A 22 -2.43 -5.55 0.02
C ALA A 22 -3.41 -5.38 1.18
N ILE A 23 -4.62 -5.87 1.00
CA ILE A 23 -5.66 -5.91 2.05
C ILE A 23 -6.02 -7.37 2.27
N GLY A 24 -5.91 -7.84 3.50
CA GLY A 24 -6.24 -9.23 3.81
C GLY A 24 -6.40 -9.48 5.30
N THR A 25 -6.98 -10.62 5.65
CA THR A 25 -7.03 -11.06 7.04
C THR A 25 -5.62 -11.41 7.54
N ASN A 26 -5.41 -11.38 8.86
CA ASN A 26 -4.11 -11.72 9.45
C ASN A 26 -3.58 -13.09 8.94
N LYS A 27 -4.49 -14.06 8.77
CA LYS A 27 -4.18 -15.39 8.25
C LYS A 27 -3.70 -15.33 6.80
N ASN A 28 -4.48 -14.71 5.90
CA ASN A 28 -4.12 -14.60 4.49
C ASN A 28 -2.79 -13.88 4.29
N LEU A 29 -2.58 -12.76 4.99
CA LEU A 29 -1.33 -11.99 4.87
C LEU A 29 -0.11 -12.76 5.36
N LYS A 30 -0.25 -13.58 6.41
CA LYS A 30 0.84 -14.46 6.87
C LYS A 30 1.08 -15.64 5.93
N GLU A 31 0.01 -16.29 5.45
CA GLU A 31 0.09 -17.41 4.50
C GLU A 31 0.74 -16.97 3.17
N LYS A 32 0.46 -15.74 2.73
CA LYS A 32 1.05 -15.15 1.52
C LYS A 32 2.45 -14.56 1.73
N GLY A 33 3.02 -14.67 2.94
CA GLY A 33 4.35 -14.14 3.27
C GLY A 33 4.43 -12.60 3.30
N LEU A 34 3.28 -11.91 3.30
CA LEU A 34 3.18 -10.44 3.32
C LEU A 34 3.36 -9.87 4.73
N LEU A 35 3.03 -10.68 5.74
CA LEU A 35 3.31 -10.42 7.14
C LEU A 35 4.27 -11.49 7.67
N GLU A 36 5.56 -11.29 7.48
CA GLU A 36 6.57 -12.09 8.19
C GLU A 36 6.82 -11.52 9.59
N LYS A 37 6.67 -12.36 10.60
CA LYS A 37 6.99 -12.04 12.00
C LYS A 37 8.52 -12.09 12.19
N LYS A 38 9.29 -11.22 11.52
CA LYS A 38 10.74 -11.18 11.75
C LYS A 38 11.06 -10.27 12.93
N PHE A 39 11.60 -10.93 13.94
CA PHE A 39 11.79 -10.52 15.31
C PHE A 39 12.90 -9.47 15.54
N LEU A 40 13.64 -9.03 14.51
CA LEU A 40 14.80 -8.16 14.70
C LEU A 40 14.89 -7.12 13.57
N GLY A 41 14.75 -5.84 13.93
CA GLY A 41 15.39 -4.70 13.27
C GLY A 41 15.01 -4.45 11.80
N ALA A 42 14.16 -3.44 11.59
CA ALA A 42 13.75 -2.88 10.29
C ALA A 42 12.85 -3.81 9.44
N THR A 43 11.57 -3.46 9.38
CA THR A 43 10.58 -4.03 8.45
C THR A 43 10.99 -3.69 7.01
N LYS A 44 11.92 -4.47 6.47
CA LYS A 44 12.29 -4.42 5.07
C LYS A 44 11.22 -5.22 4.32
N VAL A 45 10.40 -4.55 3.53
CA VAL A 45 9.49 -5.22 2.58
C VAL A 45 10.35 -5.83 1.47
N LEU A 46 11.16 -6.86 1.77
CA LEU A 46 12.13 -7.37 0.80
C LEU A 46 12.44 -8.87 0.93
N LYS A 47 12.30 -9.53 -0.24
CA LYS A 47 13.02 -10.72 -0.72
C LYS A 47 12.69 -12.05 -0.02
N GLY A 48 11.53 -12.60 -0.37
CA GLY A 48 11.15 -13.99 -0.17
C GLY A 48 10.10 -14.42 -1.19
N ASN A 49 9.54 -15.63 -1.01
CA ASN A 49 8.47 -16.24 -1.81
C ASN A 49 7.10 -15.63 -1.49
N PHE A 50 7.01 -14.30 -1.42
CA PHE A 50 5.73 -13.63 -1.17
C PHE A 50 4.92 -13.55 -2.46
N ASP A 51 3.60 -13.68 -2.34
CA ASP A 51 2.72 -13.62 -3.49
C ASP A 51 2.56 -12.15 -3.91
N ALA A 52 3.47 -11.68 -4.77
CA ALA A 52 3.43 -10.34 -5.32
C ALA A 52 2.10 -10.06 -6.04
N SER A 53 1.44 -11.09 -6.56
CA SER A 53 0.11 -11.02 -7.17
C SER A 53 -1.00 -10.68 -6.18
N TYR A 54 -0.76 -10.82 -4.88
CA TYR A 54 -1.71 -10.39 -3.85
C TYR A 54 -1.65 -8.87 -3.62
N PHE A 55 -0.56 -8.21 -4.03
CA PHE A 55 -0.54 -6.76 -4.05
C PHE A 55 -1.33 -6.25 -5.24
N VAL A 56 -2.25 -5.34 -4.95
CA VAL A 56 -2.91 -4.53 -5.96
C VAL A 56 -1.96 -3.41 -6.35
N THR A 57 -1.60 -3.36 -7.63
CA THR A 57 -0.83 -2.24 -8.19
C THR A 57 -1.79 -1.09 -8.44
N ALA A 58 -1.44 0.09 -7.93
CA ALA A 58 -2.20 1.31 -8.13
C ALA A 58 -1.26 2.50 -8.36
N ASP A 59 -1.82 3.62 -8.79
CA ASP A 59 -1.08 4.86 -8.99
C ASP A 59 -1.25 5.76 -7.76
N LYS A 60 -0.14 6.23 -7.18
CA LYS A 60 -0.17 7.09 -6.00
C LYS A 60 -0.91 8.41 -6.21
N ARG A 61 -1.03 8.88 -7.45
CA ARG A 61 -1.71 10.13 -7.80
C ARG A 61 -3.24 10.00 -7.81
N THR A 62 -3.74 8.81 -8.13
CA THR A 62 -5.18 8.54 -8.24
C THR A 62 -5.72 7.86 -6.98
N LEU A 63 -4.87 7.14 -6.27
CA LEU A 63 -5.20 6.44 -5.03
C LEU A 63 -5.31 7.40 -3.85
N SER A 64 -6.47 8.02 -3.72
CA SER A 64 -6.86 8.88 -2.60
C SER A 64 -7.70 8.16 -1.55
N SER A 65 -8.33 7.04 -1.90
CA SER A 65 -9.14 6.26 -0.96
C SER A 65 -9.00 4.77 -1.19
N ILE A 66 -8.95 4.02 -0.09
CA ILE A 66 -8.80 2.57 -0.08
C ILE A 66 -9.92 1.98 0.78
N PRO A 67 -10.99 1.46 0.17
CA PRO A 67 -12.05 0.80 0.90
C PRO A 67 -11.53 -0.54 1.43
N THR A 68 -11.53 -0.72 2.75
CA THR A 68 -11.08 -1.99 3.37
C THR A 68 -12.24 -2.95 3.65
N ASN A 69 -13.47 -2.47 3.50
CA ASN A 69 -14.72 -3.20 3.72
C ASN A 69 -14.78 -3.98 5.05
N SER A 70 -14.05 -3.52 6.06
CA SER A 70 -13.85 -4.25 7.31
C SER A 70 -14.01 -3.34 8.52
N LYS A 71 -14.52 -3.90 9.63
CA LYS A 71 -14.79 -3.14 10.87
C LYS A 71 -13.50 -2.81 11.62
N LYS A 72 -12.52 -3.70 11.56
CA LYS A 72 -11.19 -3.47 12.13
C LYS A 72 -10.16 -3.46 11.01
N VAL A 73 -9.35 -2.41 11.04
CA VAL A 73 -8.29 -2.15 10.08
C VAL A 73 -7.04 -1.85 10.86
N LYS A 74 -5.95 -2.53 10.51
CA LYS A 74 -4.64 -2.34 11.10
C LYS A 74 -3.61 -2.22 9.98
N ILE A 75 -2.99 -1.06 9.89
CA ILE A 75 -1.92 -0.81 8.94
C ILE A 75 -0.62 -1.32 9.57
N TRP A 76 0.08 -2.17 8.84
CA TRP A 76 1.38 -2.73 9.26
C TRP A 76 2.57 -2.02 8.63
N SER A 77 2.36 -1.34 7.51
CA SER A 77 3.39 -0.51 6.88
C SER A 77 3.68 0.72 7.72
N ASN A 78 4.95 1.15 7.72
CA ASN A 78 5.37 2.36 8.38
C ASN A 78 4.96 3.60 7.56
N MET A 79 3.69 3.99 7.68
CA MET A 79 3.13 5.16 7.01
C MET A 79 3.06 6.34 7.99
N PRO A 80 3.46 7.56 7.58
CA PRO A 80 3.44 8.72 8.47
C PRO A 80 2.04 8.99 9.01
N ALA A 81 1.90 9.07 10.34
CA ALA A 81 0.66 9.52 10.96
C ALA A 81 0.31 10.93 10.45
N GLY A 82 -0.95 11.13 10.05
CA GLY A 82 -1.42 12.40 9.47
C GLY A 82 -1.28 12.51 7.95
N SER A 83 -0.70 11.52 7.25
CA SER A 83 -0.79 11.42 5.78
C SER A 83 -2.08 10.72 5.30
N TYR A 84 -2.80 10.08 6.22
CA TYR A 84 -4.06 9.37 5.97
C TYR A 84 -4.98 9.45 7.19
N GLN A 85 -6.26 9.17 6.96
CA GLN A 85 -7.31 9.08 7.95
C GLN A 85 -8.14 7.83 7.71
N ILE A 86 -8.46 7.09 8.76
CA ILE A 86 -9.37 5.95 8.67
C ILE A 86 -10.78 6.47 8.98
N THR A 87 -11.62 6.54 7.97
CA THR A 87 -13.02 6.94 8.08
C THR A 87 -13.92 5.71 8.01
N GLY A 88 -15.11 5.79 8.61
CA GLY A 88 -16.07 4.68 8.64
C GLY A 88 -16.93 4.71 9.88
N GLU A 89 -18.02 3.96 9.84
CA GLU A 89 -18.89 3.82 11.00
C GLU A 89 -18.26 2.92 12.07
N LYS A 90 -18.76 3.06 13.31
CA LYS A 90 -18.26 2.31 14.48
C LYS A 90 -18.35 0.79 14.29
N ASP A 91 -19.42 0.33 13.62
CA ASP A 91 -19.71 -1.07 13.32
C ASP A 91 -19.73 -1.39 11.81
N GLY A 92 -19.37 -0.40 10.98
CA GLY A 92 -19.42 -0.50 9.52
C GLY A 92 -18.05 -0.72 8.87
N PRO A 93 -18.03 -0.84 7.53
CA PRO A 93 -16.80 -0.93 6.78
C PRO A 93 -15.98 0.35 6.91
N LYS A 94 -14.68 0.20 7.19
CA LYS A 94 -13.74 1.31 7.22
C LYS A 94 -13.07 1.53 5.87
N THR A 95 -12.73 2.77 5.63
CA THR A 95 -12.04 3.25 4.43
C THR A 95 -10.86 4.10 4.85
N ILE A 96 -9.71 3.85 4.25
CA ILE A 96 -8.53 4.67 4.46
C ILE A 96 -8.58 5.79 3.42
N GLN A 97 -8.77 7.02 3.89
CA GLN A 97 -8.66 8.24 3.09
C GLN A 97 -7.23 8.74 3.18
N ILE A 98 -6.53 8.79 2.06
CA ILE A 98 -5.18 9.32 1.95
C ILE A 98 -5.32 10.82 1.70
N THR A 99 -4.94 11.61 2.70
CA THR A 99 -4.98 13.08 2.62
C THR A 99 -3.81 13.61 1.82
N ASP A 100 -2.64 12.98 1.97
CA ASP A 100 -1.42 13.36 1.26
C ASP A 100 -0.73 12.09 0.73
N PRO A 101 -0.96 11.72 -0.55
CA PRO A 101 -0.35 10.54 -1.13
C PRO A 101 1.17 10.67 -1.25
N ALA A 102 1.69 11.86 -1.56
CA ALA A 102 3.13 12.04 -1.69
C ALA A 102 3.83 11.76 -0.36
N LYS A 103 3.29 12.26 0.75
CA LYS A 103 3.80 12.00 2.10
C LYS A 103 3.55 10.55 2.53
N PHE A 104 2.38 10.00 2.23
CA PHE A 104 2.02 8.62 2.58
C PHE A 104 3.01 7.62 1.98
N TRP A 105 3.30 7.75 0.68
CA TRP A 105 4.22 6.87 -0.05
C TRP A 105 5.70 7.29 0.04
N SER A 106 6.03 8.35 0.80
CA SER A 106 7.40 8.84 0.94
C SER A 106 8.30 7.88 1.73
N LEU A 107 7.75 7.10 2.66
CA LEU A 107 8.53 6.16 3.47
C LEU A 107 8.62 4.77 2.83
N THR A 108 7.55 4.31 2.20
CA THR A 108 7.47 3.01 1.55
C THR A 108 6.40 3.05 0.47
N THR A 109 6.66 2.39 -0.67
CA THR A 109 5.69 2.20 -1.77
C THR A 109 4.78 1.00 -1.57
N HIS A 110 4.98 0.24 -0.48
CA HIS A 110 4.25 -0.99 -0.17
C HIS A 110 3.40 -0.81 1.09
N LEU A 111 2.08 -0.97 0.93
CA LEU A 111 1.08 -0.85 1.97
C LEU A 111 0.50 -2.23 2.30
N VAL A 112 0.62 -2.65 3.56
CA VAL A 112 -0.02 -3.87 4.05
C VAL A 112 -1.07 -3.49 5.07
N ILE A 113 -2.32 -3.81 4.76
CA ILE A 113 -3.49 -3.56 5.59
C ILE A 113 -4.04 -4.90 6.05
N GLN A 114 -3.95 -5.14 7.34
CA GLN A 114 -4.65 -6.24 7.97
C GLN A 114 -6.08 -5.81 8.30
N VAL A 115 -7.02 -6.65 7.88
CA VAL A 115 -8.41 -6.60 8.33
C VAL A 115 -8.71 -7.79 9.26
N ASP A 116 -9.78 -7.66 10.06
CA ASP A 116 -10.28 -8.70 10.98
C ASP A 116 -11.61 -9.24 10.48
#